data_AF-A0A914CGG7-F1
#
_entry.id   AF-A0A914CGG7-F1
#
_cell.length_a   1.000
_cell.length_b   1.000
_cell.length_c   1.000
_cell.angle_alpha   90.00
_cell.angle_beta   90.00
_cell.angle_gamma   90.00
#
_symmetry.space_group_name_H-M   'P 1'
#
loop_
_entity.id
_entity.type
_entity.pdbx_description
1 polymer ?
#
loop_
_entity_poly.entity_id
_entity_poly.type
_entity_poly.pdbx_seq_one_letter_code
_entity_poly.pdbx_strand_id
1 'polypeptide(L)'
;MEMKKTDNLITGLKDRQKVVPSVWTPLLKIWMSDLLKFESLSLSDEQLLKEQLDCAHATIAELQNALNTQTMRSDDNTQLLKTIARQQEQLIKVNKRCESLEMELANSQERNDLLEFQILELQEFSAGRTTPTPFITASVETDKYVDIDDCDIIAYAKMDPQTVFKAKNHLREMRRLAYLTEDDREFLAIVLQHMENLENKITLLETEQNMTRCELKRLELQKQDEIDELKRQLDEFSSKDKKKKALQQENEKLKKQIQKQEKLQEELRKKFQANEILIKEKNDKISQLENEIKNAYRCSEEKENELKRAKMQIEHLQRQIEEITKNHLADLEATKKHFEDRLKESFNFKNDLDKMRIAYDKVKEEKAQLEQKLQTFQKQSQEKIQKLDEELQNVRSAFDEERRRLEEEIKKAKTKNTELEKSNREYSNAYAKMEKEIAEALRKEKENNEKLRKELNDENEKLKKQLAEAYVEMEDLRSQIRPIGTQLERRYEEMRYRWDESLKKIHNFENLLKTANERIEELEAKSKSVESYVQEIEQLKTYNHELEEQFNAQMDIIAALKKKFIQMNGANNNKDHNSSESVGWTSNSTVNSLDDEVYSSEGSGSFKESRNHA
;
A
#
# COMPACT_ATOMS: atom_id res chain seq x y z
N MET A 1 -43.87 -19.87 -74.60
CA MET A 1 -44.44 -21.17 -74.20
C MET A 1 -45.06 -20.98 -72.83
N GLU A 2 -46.40 -21.00 -72.81
CA GLU A 2 -47.30 -21.35 -71.69
C GLU A 2 -47.16 -20.52 -70.39
N MET A 3 -47.96 -19.51 -70.04
CA MET A 3 -49.31 -19.05 -70.43
C MET A 3 -50.33 -20.15 -70.72
N LYS A 4 -50.39 -21.17 -69.86
CA LYS A 4 -51.50 -22.14 -69.76
C LYS A 4 -51.40 -22.87 -68.42
N LYS A 5 -51.93 -22.27 -67.35
CA LYS A 5 -52.27 -23.00 -66.09
C LYS A 5 -53.08 -22.16 -65.09
N THR A 6 -53.97 -21.30 -65.59
CA THR A 6 -54.94 -20.56 -64.76
C THR A 6 -56.39 -20.69 -65.26
N ASP A 7 -56.73 -21.79 -65.93
CA ASP A 7 -58.07 -22.00 -66.52
C ASP A 7 -58.84 -23.25 -66.02
N ASN A 8 -58.35 -24.00 -65.03
CA ASN A 8 -59.05 -25.22 -64.55
C ASN A 8 -59.60 -25.16 -63.11
N LEU A 9 -59.92 -23.96 -62.61
CA LEU A 9 -60.65 -23.80 -61.34
C LEU A 9 -61.86 -22.85 -61.46
N ILE A 10 -62.34 -22.60 -62.69
CA ILE A 10 -63.47 -21.70 -62.99
C ILE A 10 -64.67 -22.43 -63.64
N THR A 11 -64.64 -23.77 -63.76
CA THR A 11 -65.75 -24.57 -64.31
C THR A 11 -66.29 -25.61 -63.32
N GLY A 12 -66.56 -25.18 -62.09
CA GLY A 12 -67.20 -26.01 -61.05
C GLY A 12 -68.24 -25.30 -60.17
N LEU A 13 -68.58 -24.03 -60.45
CA LEU A 13 -69.55 -23.25 -59.67
C LEU A 13 -70.46 -22.40 -60.56
N LYS A 14 -71.00 -23.00 -61.63
CA LYS A 14 -71.99 -22.36 -62.51
C LYS A 14 -73.40 -22.99 -62.45
N ASP A 15 -73.70 -23.73 -61.38
CA ASP A 15 -75.06 -24.23 -61.07
C ASP A 15 -75.53 -23.87 -59.64
N ARG A 16 -75.02 -22.78 -59.05
CA ARG A 16 -75.62 -22.17 -57.85
C ARG A 16 -75.79 -20.67 -58.00
N GLN A 17 -76.50 -20.29 -59.06
CA GLN A 17 -77.14 -18.99 -59.15
C GLN A 17 -78.56 -19.11 -58.61
N LYS A 18 -78.72 -18.90 -57.31
CA LYS A 18 -79.92 -18.37 -56.66
C LYS A 18 -79.59 -18.09 -55.19
N VAL A 19 -80.00 -16.90 -54.74
CA VAL A 19 -79.80 -16.30 -53.40
C VAL A 19 -78.46 -15.56 -53.23
N VAL A 20 -78.44 -14.31 -53.71
CA VAL A 20 -77.57 -13.26 -53.18
C VAL A 20 -78.32 -12.59 -52.03
N PRO A 21 -77.85 -12.64 -50.78
CA PRO A 21 -78.45 -11.86 -49.71
C PRO A 21 -78.07 -10.39 -49.85
N SER A 22 -79.08 -9.52 -49.86
CA SER A 22 -79.04 -8.05 -49.87
C SER A 22 -78.44 -7.43 -48.59
N VAL A 23 -77.58 -8.15 -47.88
CA VAL A 23 -77.08 -7.81 -46.55
C VAL A 23 -75.68 -7.15 -46.60
N TRP A 24 -74.95 -7.31 -47.71
CA TRP A 24 -73.57 -6.83 -47.82
C TRP A 24 -73.41 -5.40 -48.35
N THR A 25 -74.46 -4.85 -48.99
CA THR A 25 -74.45 -3.48 -49.52
C THR A 25 -74.59 -2.40 -48.44
N PRO A 26 -75.38 -2.59 -47.36
CA PRO A 26 -75.40 -1.68 -46.22
C PRO A 26 -74.12 -1.77 -45.36
N LEU A 27 -73.55 -2.97 -45.22
CA LEU A 27 -72.34 -3.22 -44.41
C LEU A 27 -71.11 -2.49 -44.95
N LEU A 28 -70.94 -2.41 -46.26
CA LEU A 28 -69.84 -1.64 -46.86
C LEU A 28 -70.04 -0.12 -46.71
N LYS A 29 -71.28 0.37 -46.70
CA LYS A 29 -71.62 1.78 -46.41
C LYS A 29 -71.43 2.16 -44.95
N ILE A 30 -71.70 1.21 -44.03
CA ILE A 30 -71.47 1.38 -42.58
C ILE A 30 -69.96 1.40 -42.31
N TRP A 31 -69.20 0.46 -42.88
CA TRP A 31 -67.75 0.38 -42.69
C TRP A 31 -66.99 1.62 -43.19
N MET A 32 -67.42 2.24 -44.29
CA MET A 32 -66.83 3.51 -44.78
C MET A 32 -67.29 4.75 -43.98
N SER A 33 -68.44 4.69 -43.31
CA SER A 33 -68.92 5.77 -42.43
C SER A 33 -68.28 5.70 -41.03
N ASP A 34 -67.97 4.49 -40.57
CA ASP A 34 -67.27 4.21 -39.31
C ASP A 34 -65.79 4.63 -39.37
N LEU A 35 -65.15 4.54 -40.54
CA LEU A 35 -63.77 5.01 -40.74
C LEU A 35 -63.64 6.54 -40.67
N LEU A 36 -64.70 7.27 -40.98
CA LEU A 36 -64.75 8.74 -40.91
C LEU A 36 -65.15 9.30 -39.54
N LYS A 37 -65.54 8.44 -38.58
CA LYS A 37 -65.91 8.84 -37.21
C LYS A 37 -64.88 8.44 -36.15
N PHE A 38 -63.78 7.82 -36.56
CA PHE A 38 -62.62 7.52 -35.70
C PHE A 38 -61.91 8.78 -35.17
N GLU A 39 -62.32 9.97 -35.60
CA GLU A 39 -61.62 11.23 -35.33
C GLU A 39 -62.12 11.98 -34.06
N SER A 40 -62.89 11.33 -33.18
CA SER A 40 -63.39 11.98 -31.95
C SER A 40 -63.33 11.11 -30.69
N LEU A 41 -62.19 10.46 -30.44
CA LEU A 41 -61.80 10.17 -29.06
C LEU A 41 -61.52 11.50 -28.37
N SER A 42 -62.17 11.77 -27.23
CA SER A 42 -61.91 13.00 -26.48
C SER A 42 -60.46 12.98 -26.01
N LEU A 43 -59.67 13.92 -26.54
CA LEU A 43 -58.23 14.16 -26.29
C LEU A 43 -57.79 13.95 -24.83
N SER A 44 -58.69 14.21 -23.87
CA SER A 44 -58.46 14.20 -22.44
C SER A 44 -58.04 12.85 -21.84
N ASP A 45 -58.68 11.74 -22.24
CA ASP A 45 -58.42 10.44 -21.62
C ASP A 45 -57.13 9.79 -22.15
N GLU A 46 -56.83 10.04 -23.43
CA GLU A 46 -55.59 9.63 -24.08
C GLU A 46 -54.39 10.44 -23.54
N GLN A 47 -54.60 11.71 -23.20
CA GLN A 47 -53.59 12.55 -22.55
C GLN A 47 -53.27 12.08 -21.12
N LEU A 48 -54.27 11.71 -20.32
CA LEU A 48 -54.04 11.27 -18.93
C LEU A 48 -53.23 9.96 -18.87
N LEU A 49 -53.57 8.98 -19.71
CA LEU A 49 -52.83 7.71 -19.79
C LEU A 49 -51.39 7.94 -20.27
N LYS A 50 -51.19 8.86 -21.21
CA LYS A 50 -49.88 9.24 -21.70
C LYS A 50 -49.06 9.94 -20.61
N GLU A 51 -49.65 10.84 -19.83
CA GLU A 51 -48.99 11.49 -18.69
C GLU A 51 -48.61 10.49 -17.60
N GLN A 52 -49.47 9.52 -17.28
CA GLN A 52 -49.14 8.46 -16.31
C GLN A 52 -48.01 7.56 -16.81
N LEU A 53 -48.01 7.23 -18.10
CA LEU A 53 -46.94 6.44 -18.73
C LEU A 53 -45.62 7.21 -18.76
N ASP A 54 -45.66 8.50 -19.09
CA ASP A 54 -44.50 9.39 -19.11
C ASP A 54 -43.93 9.57 -17.69
N CYS A 55 -44.78 9.65 -16.67
CA CYS A 55 -44.37 9.71 -15.27
C CYS A 55 -43.70 8.40 -14.81
N ALA A 56 -44.25 7.25 -15.20
CA ALA A 56 -43.64 5.94 -14.93
C ALA A 56 -42.30 5.79 -15.65
N HIS A 57 -42.19 6.21 -16.92
CA HIS A 57 -40.94 6.20 -17.66
C HIS A 57 -39.88 7.15 -17.07
N ALA A 58 -40.28 8.34 -16.62
CA ALA A 58 -39.41 9.27 -15.93
C ALA A 58 -38.85 8.67 -14.63
N THR A 59 -39.72 8.02 -13.85
CA THR A 59 -39.32 7.36 -12.60
C THR A 59 -38.36 6.19 -12.84
N ILE A 60 -38.62 5.37 -13.88
CA ILE A 60 -37.71 4.29 -14.29
C ILE A 60 -36.35 4.84 -14.74
N ALA A 61 -36.35 5.93 -15.52
CA ALA A 61 -35.12 6.57 -15.98
C ALA A 61 -34.31 7.16 -14.81
N GLU A 62 -34.96 7.76 -13.81
CA GLU A 62 -34.29 8.24 -12.59
C GLU A 62 -33.67 7.09 -11.79
N LEU A 63 -34.40 5.98 -11.60
CA LEU A 63 -33.87 4.80 -10.91
C LEU A 63 -32.69 4.17 -11.67
N GLN A 64 -32.75 4.11 -13.00
CA GLN A 64 -31.63 3.65 -13.83
C GLN A 64 -30.40 4.57 -13.73
N ASN A 65 -30.61 5.89 -13.69
CA ASN A 65 -29.53 6.85 -13.50
C ASN A 65 -28.91 6.74 -12.09
N ALA A 66 -29.73 6.57 -11.05
CA ALA A 66 -29.25 6.34 -9.69
C ALA A 66 -28.42 5.06 -9.59
N LEU A 67 -28.89 3.96 -10.20
CA LEU A 67 -28.18 2.69 -10.23
C LEU A 67 -26.84 2.81 -10.98
N ASN A 68 -26.83 3.42 -12.16
CA ASN A 68 -25.60 3.66 -12.92
C ASN A 68 -24.60 4.52 -12.15
N THR A 69 -25.08 5.54 -11.43
CA THR A 69 -24.22 6.38 -10.58
C THR A 69 -23.61 5.58 -9.42
N GLN A 70 -24.38 4.66 -8.84
CA GLN A 70 -23.90 3.78 -7.78
C GLN A 70 -22.89 2.75 -8.29
N THR A 71 -23.09 2.19 -9.48
CA THR A 71 -22.12 1.30 -10.15
C THR A 71 -20.81 2.03 -10.46
N MET A 72 -20.87 3.25 -11.01
CA MET A 72 -19.67 4.05 -11.28
C MET A 72 -18.89 4.38 -10.00
N ARG A 73 -19.60 4.72 -8.91
CA ARG A 73 -18.96 4.92 -7.59
C ARG A 73 -18.32 3.64 -7.04
N SER A 74 -18.91 2.47 -7.31
CA SER A 74 -18.32 1.18 -6.94
C SER A 74 -17.04 0.91 -7.73
N ASP A 75 -17.01 1.23 -9.02
CA ASP A 75 -15.83 1.09 -9.86
C ASP A 75 -14.71 2.05 -9.44
N ASP A 76 -15.04 3.31 -9.11
CA ASP A 76 -14.10 4.29 -8.56
C ASP A 76 -13.52 3.83 -7.22
N ASN A 77 -14.35 3.30 -6.32
CA ASN A 77 -13.90 2.73 -5.05
C ASN A 77 -12.95 1.53 -5.28
N THR A 78 -13.24 0.70 -6.28
CA THR A 78 -12.38 -0.44 -6.64
C THR A 78 -11.02 0.02 -7.19
N GLN A 79 -11.00 1.09 -7.99
CA GLN A 79 -9.75 1.71 -8.45
C GLN A 79 -8.97 2.35 -7.31
N LEU A 80 -9.66 3.00 -6.37
CA LEU A 80 -9.04 3.58 -5.17
C LEU A 80 -8.40 2.48 -4.31
N LEU A 81 -9.09 1.37 -4.08
CA LEU A 81 -8.55 0.21 -3.35
C LEU A 81 -7.31 -0.38 -4.04
N LYS A 82 -7.32 -0.50 -5.37
CA LYS A 82 -6.13 -0.92 -6.14
C LYS A 82 -4.97 0.06 -6.00
N THR A 83 -5.26 1.35 -5.94
CA THR A 83 -4.25 2.41 -5.75
C THR A 83 -3.67 2.36 -4.34
N ILE A 84 -4.51 2.19 -3.31
CA ILE A 84 -4.10 2.00 -1.92
C ILE A 84 -3.22 0.75 -1.79
N ALA A 85 -3.61 -0.38 -2.39
CA ALA A 85 -2.82 -1.60 -2.36
C ALA A 85 -1.43 -1.42 -3.01
N ARG A 86 -1.35 -0.73 -4.15
CA ARG A 86 -0.07 -0.37 -4.78
C ARG A 86 0.78 0.54 -3.89
N GLN A 87 0.17 1.53 -3.25
CA GLN A 87 0.88 2.43 -2.34
C GLN A 87 1.39 1.69 -1.09
N GLN A 88 0.61 0.76 -0.54
CA GLN A 88 1.04 -0.11 0.55
C GLN A 88 2.23 -0.99 0.14
N GLU A 89 2.21 -1.58 -1.06
CA GLU A 89 3.33 -2.38 -1.56
C GLU A 89 4.60 -1.53 -1.78
N GLN A 90 4.43 -0.29 -2.27
CA GLN A 90 5.54 0.66 -2.39
C GLN A 90 6.11 1.05 -1.02
N LEU A 91 5.26 1.31 -0.03
CA LEU A 91 5.68 1.57 1.35
C LEU A 91 6.47 0.40 1.93
N ILE A 92 5.99 -0.83 1.76
CA ILE A 92 6.72 -2.04 2.21
C ILE A 92 8.10 -2.13 1.54
N LYS A 93 8.19 -1.85 0.23
CA LYS A 93 9.47 -1.85 -0.50
C LYS A 93 10.43 -0.76 0.00
N VAL A 94 9.92 0.43 0.30
CA VAL A 94 10.72 1.52 0.86
C VAL A 94 11.19 1.15 2.27
N ASN A 95 10.31 0.60 3.11
CA ASN A 95 10.66 0.18 4.47
C ASN A 95 11.77 -0.87 4.47
N LYS A 96 11.65 -1.92 3.64
CA LYS A 96 12.71 -2.92 3.47
C LYS A 96 14.04 -2.31 3.01
N ARG A 97 13.98 -1.27 2.18
CA ARG A 97 15.19 -0.55 1.75
C ARG A 97 15.79 0.29 2.88
N CYS A 98 14.96 0.93 3.70
CA CYS A 98 15.43 1.62 4.90
C CYS A 98 16.10 0.65 5.88
N GLU A 99 15.45 -0.49 6.19
CA GLU A 99 16.02 -1.54 7.05
C GLU A 99 17.36 -2.05 6.52
N SER A 100 17.48 -2.26 5.20
CA SER A 100 18.76 -2.65 4.58
C SER A 100 19.84 -1.59 4.72
N LEU A 101 19.49 -0.31 4.56
CA LEU A 101 20.44 0.80 4.70
C LEU A 101 20.84 1.02 6.17
N GLU A 102 19.91 0.83 7.11
CA GLU A 102 20.20 0.87 8.55
C GLU A 102 21.18 -0.24 8.94
N MET A 103 21.00 -1.44 8.40
CA MET A 103 21.93 -2.55 8.63
C MET A 103 23.32 -2.29 8.01
N GLU A 104 23.37 -1.70 6.80
CA GLU A 104 24.62 -1.31 6.15
C GLU A 104 25.34 -0.19 6.92
N LEU A 105 24.59 0.79 7.44
CA LEU A 105 25.13 1.84 8.29
C LEU A 105 25.71 1.27 9.59
N ALA A 106 25.00 0.35 10.25
CA ALA A 106 25.47 -0.32 11.46
C ALA A 106 26.76 -1.11 11.21
N ASN A 107 26.82 -1.86 10.10
CA ASN A 107 28.03 -2.59 9.71
C ASN A 107 29.20 -1.64 9.39
N SER A 108 28.92 -0.50 8.75
CA SER A 108 29.93 0.52 8.49
C SER A 108 30.44 1.20 9.75
N GLN A 109 29.56 1.40 10.75
CA GLN A 109 29.95 1.92 12.06
C GLN A 109 30.85 0.92 12.79
N GLU A 110 30.46 -0.35 12.87
CA GLU A 110 31.28 -1.40 13.49
C GLU A 110 32.66 -1.55 12.81
N ARG A 111 32.70 -1.45 11.47
CA ARG A 111 33.96 -1.46 10.71
C ARG A 111 34.83 -0.23 11.00
N ASN A 112 34.23 0.95 11.13
CA ASN A 112 34.95 2.17 11.49
C ASN A 112 35.48 2.10 12.92
N ASP A 113 34.69 1.61 13.87
CA ASP A 113 35.10 1.41 15.26
C ASP A 113 36.31 0.45 15.31
N LEU A 114 36.27 -0.64 14.54
CA LEU A 114 37.39 -1.58 14.43
C LEU A 114 38.66 -0.93 13.84
N LEU A 115 38.50 -0.11 12.81
CA LEU A 115 39.61 0.66 12.23
C LEU A 115 40.18 1.67 13.22
N GLU A 116 39.32 2.34 14.00
CA GLU A 116 39.72 3.28 15.05
C GLU A 116 40.52 2.54 16.14
N PHE A 117 40.05 1.37 16.60
CA PHE A 117 40.80 0.52 17.51
C PHE A 117 42.17 0.13 16.95
N GLN A 118 42.25 -0.29 15.68
CA GLN A 118 43.52 -0.63 15.04
C GLN A 118 44.48 0.57 14.93
N ILE A 119 43.96 1.76 14.64
CA ILE A 119 44.75 2.99 14.60
C ILE A 119 45.29 3.34 15.99
N LEU A 120 44.45 3.26 17.02
CA LEU A 120 44.84 3.50 18.41
C LEU A 120 45.91 2.50 18.87
N GLU A 121 45.75 1.22 18.55
CA GLU A 121 46.72 0.17 18.87
C GLU A 121 48.06 0.43 18.17
N LEU A 122 48.05 0.81 16.88
CA LEU A 122 49.26 1.21 16.15
C LEU A 122 49.92 2.46 16.73
N GLN A 123 49.14 3.46 17.15
CA GLN A 123 49.65 4.65 17.81
C GLN A 123 50.30 4.31 19.15
N GLU A 124 49.70 3.43 19.96
CA GLU A 124 50.25 2.96 21.23
C GLU A 124 51.54 2.15 21.02
N PHE A 125 51.58 1.27 20.02
CA PHE A 125 52.80 0.56 19.61
C PHE A 125 53.92 1.50 19.16
N SER A 126 53.57 2.64 18.53
CA SER A 126 54.55 3.64 18.11
C SER A 126 55.01 4.54 19.27
N ALA A 127 54.16 4.78 20.27
CA ALA A 127 54.47 5.60 21.45
C ALA A 127 55.32 4.86 22.50
N GLY A 128 55.27 3.51 22.53
CA GLY A 128 56.06 2.68 23.46
C GLY A 128 57.53 2.46 23.07
N ARG A 129 57.97 2.88 21.88
CA ARG A 129 59.39 2.83 21.50
C ARG A 129 60.10 4.12 21.90
N THR A 130 60.86 4.04 22.97
CA THR A 130 61.86 5.05 23.33
C THR A 130 62.84 5.25 22.16
N THR A 131 63.01 6.52 21.79
CA THR A 131 63.94 7.08 20.79
C THR A 131 63.65 6.79 19.30
N PRO A 132 63.12 7.78 18.55
CA PRO A 132 63.17 7.75 17.10
C PRO A 132 64.54 8.27 16.64
N THR A 133 65.38 7.37 16.14
CA THR A 133 66.46 7.72 15.21
C THR A 133 65.79 8.44 14.02
N PRO A 134 66.31 9.60 13.56
CA PRO A 134 65.65 10.37 12.51
C PRO A 134 65.74 9.61 11.19
N PHE A 135 64.67 8.92 10.81
CA PHE A 135 64.50 8.45 9.46
C PHE A 135 64.01 9.63 8.63
N ILE A 136 64.97 10.21 7.89
CA ILE A 136 64.75 11.26 6.91
C ILE A 136 63.73 10.74 5.90
N THR A 137 62.50 11.24 5.99
CA THR A 137 61.53 11.17 4.89
C THR A 137 62.00 12.12 3.81
N ALA A 138 62.93 11.66 2.99
CA ALA A 138 63.14 12.24 1.68
C ALA A 138 61.84 12.04 0.91
N SER A 139 61.11 13.14 0.70
CA SER A 139 60.06 13.24 -0.31
C SER A 139 60.69 12.92 -1.66
N VAL A 140 60.56 11.67 -2.10
CA VAL A 140 60.86 11.29 -3.48
C VAL A 140 59.70 11.80 -4.30
N GLU A 141 59.89 12.96 -4.93
CA GLU A 141 59.15 13.38 -6.10
C GLU A 141 59.23 12.26 -7.15
N THR A 142 58.15 11.50 -7.27
CA THR A 142 57.93 10.55 -8.35
C THR A 142 57.60 11.34 -9.62
N ASP A 143 58.59 11.94 -10.26
CA ASP A 143 58.37 12.58 -11.57
C ASP A 143 59.58 12.56 -12.51
N LYS A 144 60.42 11.53 -12.37
CA LYS A 144 61.35 11.13 -13.43
C LYS A 144 61.21 9.64 -13.65
N TYR A 145 60.34 9.29 -14.60
CA TYR A 145 60.45 8.04 -15.33
C TYR A 145 61.91 7.88 -15.76
N VAL A 146 62.62 6.95 -15.12
CA VAL A 146 63.82 6.37 -15.70
C VAL A 146 63.30 5.47 -16.81
N ASP A 147 63.58 5.84 -18.06
CA ASP A 147 63.33 4.99 -19.21
C ASP A 147 63.93 3.60 -18.93
N ILE A 148 63.09 2.58 -19.10
CA ILE A 148 63.35 1.18 -18.72
C ILE A 148 64.40 0.52 -19.65
N ASP A 149 65.01 1.28 -20.57
CA ASP A 149 65.93 0.77 -21.60
C ASP A 149 67.38 0.56 -21.12
N ASP A 150 67.75 0.95 -19.89
CA ASP A 150 69.11 0.72 -19.35
C ASP A 150 69.25 -0.57 -18.48
N CYS A 151 68.23 -1.44 -18.48
CA CYS A 151 68.25 -2.72 -17.74
C CYS A 151 69.04 -3.86 -18.43
N ASP A 152 69.82 -3.57 -19.47
CA ASP A 152 70.68 -4.57 -20.13
C ASP A 152 71.93 -4.96 -19.32
N ILE A 153 72.19 -4.29 -18.18
CA ILE A 153 73.34 -4.62 -17.31
C ILE A 153 73.10 -5.91 -16.50
N ILE A 154 71.84 -6.35 -16.32
CA ILE A 154 71.53 -7.60 -15.59
C ILE A 154 71.72 -8.86 -16.47
N ALA A 155 71.88 -8.68 -17.78
CA ALA A 155 72.13 -9.81 -18.70
C ALA A 155 73.54 -10.41 -18.55
N TYR A 156 74.50 -9.71 -17.93
CA TYR A 156 75.92 -10.04 -18.05
C TYR A 156 76.57 -10.92 -16.97
N ALA A 157 75.83 -11.44 -15.99
CA ALA A 157 76.42 -12.41 -15.06
C ALA A 157 75.41 -13.32 -14.35
N LYS A 158 74.50 -13.97 -15.09
CA LYS A 158 73.90 -15.22 -14.57
C LYS A 158 74.92 -16.34 -14.66
N MET A 159 75.93 -16.32 -13.78
CA MET A 159 76.71 -17.53 -13.53
C MET A 159 75.75 -18.58 -13.01
N ASP A 160 75.65 -19.69 -13.74
CA ASP A 160 74.86 -20.84 -13.33
C ASP A 160 75.28 -21.29 -11.91
N PRO A 161 74.35 -21.49 -10.97
CA PRO A 161 74.65 -21.90 -9.59
C PRO A 161 75.56 -23.14 -9.52
N GLN A 162 75.44 -24.05 -10.49
CA GLN A 162 76.29 -25.23 -10.60
C GLN A 162 77.76 -24.87 -10.89
N THR A 163 77.99 -23.79 -11.63
CA THR A 163 79.33 -23.29 -11.97
C THR A 163 80.00 -22.65 -10.75
N VAL A 164 79.26 -21.88 -9.96
CA VAL A 164 79.74 -21.29 -8.69
C VAL A 164 80.05 -22.40 -7.67
N PHE A 165 79.18 -23.41 -7.57
CA PHE A 165 79.40 -24.58 -6.72
C PHE A 165 80.67 -25.35 -7.10
N LYS A 166 80.87 -25.61 -8.40
CA LYS A 166 82.10 -26.23 -8.92
C LYS A 166 83.33 -25.38 -8.61
N ALA A 167 83.27 -24.07 -8.78
CA ALA A 167 84.38 -23.17 -8.46
C ALA A 167 84.75 -23.21 -6.96
N LYS A 168 83.75 -23.18 -6.06
CA LYS A 168 83.99 -23.32 -4.60
C LYS A 168 84.64 -24.67 -4.27
N ASN A 169 84.22 -25.76 -4.91
CA ASN A 169 84.83 -27.07 -4.67
C ASN A 169 86.28 -27.14 -5.15
N HIS A 170 86.59 -26.62 -6.33
CA HIS A 170 87.98 -26.54 -6.80
C HIS A 170 88.84 -25.66 -5.88
N LEU A 171 88.32 -24.53 -5.39
CA LEU A 171 89.05 -23.68 -4.42
C LEU A 171 89.28 -24.40 -3.08
N ARG A 172 88.31 -25.19 -2.60
CA ARG A 172 88.46 -26.04 -1.40
C ARG A 172 89.49 -27.14 -1.61
N GLU A 173 89.53 -27.75 -2.78
CA GLU A 173 90.52 -28.77 -3.15
C GLU A 173 91.93 -28.16 -3.28
N MET A 174 92.05 -27.01 -3.95
CA MET A 174 93.32 -26.27 -4.06
C MET A 174 93.88 -25.93 -2.68
N ARG A 175 93.04 -25.44 -1.75
CA ARG A 175 93.47 -25.14 -0.37
C ARG A 175 94.08 -26.34 0.37
N ARG A 176 93.72 -27.58 -0.01
CA ARG A 176 94.23 -28.82 0.60
C ARG A 176 95.54 -29.31 -0.01
N LEU A 177 96.04 -28.69 -1.08
CA LEU A 177 97.27 -29.12 -1.74
C LEU A 177 98.49 -28.82 -0.86
N ALA A 178 99.40 -29.80 -0.77
CA ALA A 178 100.53 -29.78 0.15
C ALA A 178 101.61 -28.73 -0.21
N TYR A 179 101.62 -28.25 -1.46
CA TYR A 179 102.64 -27.35 -1.99
C TYR A 179 102.29 -25.86 -1.93
N LEU A 180 101.10 -25.50 -1.45
CA LEU A 180 100.73 -24.10 -1.22
C LEU A 180 101.34 -23.57 0.08
N THR A 181 101.71 -22.28 0.08
CA THR A 181 102.13 -21.59 1.30
C THR A 181 100.96 -21.34 2.23
N GLU A 182 101.23 -21.03 3.49
CA GLU A 182 100.17 -20.71 4.46
C GLU A 182 99.41 -19.43 4.05
N ASP A 183 100.12 -18.44 3.51
CA ASP A 183 99.55 -17.20 2.96
C ASP A 183 98.58 -17.49 1.79
N ASP A 184 98.93 -18.41 0.89
CA ASP A 184 98.04 -18.83 -0.22
C ASP A 184 96.76 -19.50 0.31
N ARG A 185 96.88 -20.31 1.38
CA ARG A 185 95.73 -20.99 2.00
C ARG A 185 94.81 -20.03 2.73
N GLU A 186 95.39 -19.01 3.37
CA GLU A 186 94.64 -17.93 4.03
C GLU A 186 93.92 -17.08 2.98
N PHE A 187 94.60 -16.71 1.89
CA PHE A 187 93.97 -16.01 0.77
C PHE A 187 92.80 -16.80 0.17
N LEU A 188 92.97 -18.11 -0.08
CA LEU A 188 91.89 -18.99 -0.56
C LEU A 188 90.73 -19.10 0.44
N ALA A 189 91.00 -19.04 1.75
CA ALA A 189 89.96 -19.02 2.77
C ALA A 189 89.15 -17.72 2.73
N ILE A 190 89.80 -16.58 2.57
CA ILE A 190 89.16 -15.27 2.41
C ILE A 190 88.29 -15.25 1.15
N VAL A 191 88.79 -15.77 0.02
CA VAL A 191 88.03 -15.86 -1.23
C VAL A 191 86.78 -16.73 -1.06
N LEU A 192 86.91 -17.91 -0.44
CA LEU A 192 85.77 -18.79 -0.18
C LEU A 192 84.72 -18.15 0.72
N GLN A 193 85.15 -17.44 1.77
CA GLN A 193 84.25 -16.73 2.68
C GLN A 193 83.57 -15.54 1.99
N HIS A 194 84.28 -14.82 1.11
CA HIS A 194 83.68 -13.76 0.31
C HIS A 194 82.63 -14.31 -0.67
N MET A 195 82.90 -15.43 -1.33
CA MET A 195 81.91 -16.11 -2.19
C MET A 195 80.66 -16.52 -1.41
N GLU A 196 80.82 -17.06 -0.20
CA GLU A 196 79.70 -17.43 0.66
C GLU A 196 78.88 -16.21 1.12
N ASN A 197 79.55 -15.11 1.48
CA ASN A 197 78.87 -13.86 1.81
C ASN A 197 78.06 -13.29 0.62
N LEU A 198 78.60 -13.39 -0.60
CA LEU A 198 77.90 -12.98 -1.82
C LEU A 198 76.70 -13.89 -2.13
N GLU A 199 76.81 -15.20 -1.97
CA GLU A 199 75.68 -16.14 -2.12
C GLU A 199 74.56 -15.84 -1.12
N ASN A 200 74.91 -15.59 0.14
CA ASN A 200 73.95 -15.22 1.17
C ASN A 200 73.26 -13.88 0.84
N LYS A 201 74.01 -12.90 0.32
CA LYS A 201 73.47 -11.60 -0.10
C LYS A 201 72.54 -11.74 -1.32
N ILE A 202 72.90 -12.56 -2.30
CA ILE A 202 72.03 -12.85 -3.46
C ILE A 202 70.74 -13.53 -3.00
N THR A 203 70.84 -14.53 -2.12
CA THR A 203 69.67 -15.23 -1.57
C THR A 203 68.74 -14.26 -0.84
N LEU A 204 69.29 -13.35 -0.02
CA LEU A 204 68.50 -12.31 0.65
C LEU A 204 67.80 -11.40 -0.36
N LEU A 205 68.51 -10.90 -1.37
CA LEU A 205 67.94 -10.06 -2.42
C LEU A 205 66.85 -10.78 -3.22
N GLU A 206 67.00 -12.07 -3.52
CA GLU A 206 65.97 -12.87 -4.17
C GLU A 206 64.72 -13.02 -3.28
N THR A 207 64.89 -13.19 -1.96
CA THR A 207 63.76 -13.23 -1.03
C THR A 207 63.04 -11.89 -0.95
N GLU A 208 63.78 -10.77 -0.87
CA GLU A 208 63.20 -9.42 -0.90
C GLU A 208 62.49 -9.11 -2.22
N GLN A 209 63.07 -9.52 -3.34
CA GLN A 209 62.45 -9.40 -4.67
C GLN A 209 61.16 -10.22 -4.77
N ASN A 210 61.14 -11.43 -4.22
CA ASN A 210 59.93 -12.25 -4.21
C ASN A 210 58.84 -11.66 -3.30
N MET A 211 59.21 -11.13 -2.14
CA MET A 211 58.28 -10.45 -1.23
C MET A 211 57.67 -9.21 -1.88
N THR A 212 58.49 -8.35 -2.46
CA THR A 212 58.02 -7.13 -3.18
C THR A 212 57.15 -7.49 -4.39
N ARG A 213 57.48 -8.56 -5.13
CA ARG A 213 56.64 -9.07 -6.22
C ARG A 213 55.28 -9.58 -5.74
N CYS A 214 55.24 -10.30 -4.62
CA CYS A 214 53.99 -10.76 -4.00
C CYS A 214 53.14 -9.58 -3.52
N GLU A 215 53.78 -8.56 -2.93
CA GLU A 215 53.09 -7.36 -2.47
C GLU A 215 52.52 -6.53 -3.63
N LEU A 216 53.30 -6.35 -4.71
CA LEU A 216 52.81 -5.72 -5.95
C LEU A 216 51.58 -6.45 -6.49
N LYS A 217 51.63 -7.78 -6.60
CA LYS A 217 50.50 -8.57 -7.09
C LYS A 217 49.27 -8.46 -6.18
N ARG A 218 49.46 -8.37 -4.87
CA ARG A 218 48.38 -8.14 -3.90
C ARG A 218 47.73 -6.77 -4.12
N LEU A 219 48.55 -5.72 -4.30
CA LEU A 219 48.07 -4.36 -4.56
C LEU A 219 47.35 -4.23 -5.90
N GLU A 220 47.85 -4.89 -6.95
CA GLU A 220 47.19 -4.95 -8.26
C GLU A 220 45.80 -5.59 -8.15
N LEU A 221 45.68 -6.70 -7.43
CA LEU A 221 44.39 -7.36 -7.22
C LEU A 221 43.42 -6.46 -6.43
N GLN A 222 43.91 -5.83 -5.37
CA GLN A 222 43.11 -4.89 -4.57
C GLN A 222 42.62 -3.70 -5.42
N LYS A 223 43.47 -3.16 -6.30
CA LYS A 223 43.10 -2.08 -7.22
C LYS A 223 42.09 -2.54 -8.27
N GLN A 224 42.21 -3.77 -8.74
CA GLN A 224 41.24 -4.35 -9.67
C GLN A 224 39.86 -4.53 -9.02
N ASP A 225 39.81 -4.99 -7.77
CA ASP A 225 38.56 -5.12 -7.01
C ASP A 225 37.89 -3.75 -6.79
N GLU A 226 38.67 -2.70 -6.46
CA GLU A 226 38.18 -1.32 -6.36
C GLU A 226 37.58 -0.82 -7.68
N ILE A 227 38.25 -1.10 -8.81
CA ILE A 227 37.77 -0.71 -10.15
C ILE A 227 36.44 -1.42 -10.47
N ASP A 228 36.33 -2.71 -10.18
CA ASP A 228 35.13 -3.48 -10.50
C ASP A 228 33.94 -3.08 -9.61
N GLU A 229 34.19 -2.71 -8.35
CA GLU A 229 33.15 -2.14 -7.49
C GLU A 229 32.67 -0.77 -7.98
N LEU A 230 33.59 0.13 -8.37
CA LEU A 230 33.21 1.42 -8.95
C LEU A 230 32.40 1.27 -10.25
N LYS A 231 32.72 0.27 -11.09
CA LYS A 231 31.93 -0.04 -12.28
C LYS A 231 30.52 -0.50 -11.93
N ARG A 232 30.36 -1.37 -10.92
CA ARG A 232 29.03 -1.80 -10.44
C ARG A 232 28.19 -0.62 -9.95
N GLN A 233 28.80 0.28 -9.19
CA GLN A 233 28.12 1.50 -8.71
C GLN A 233 27.67 2.38 -9.89
N LEU A 234 28.53 2.57 -10.90
CA LEU A 234 28.19 3.34 -12.10
C LEU A 234 27.02 2.72 -12.88
N ASP A 235 26.99 1.40 -13.03
CA ASP A 235 25.91 0.67 -13.67
C ASP A 235 24.59 0.79 -12.88
N GLU A 236 24.66 0.73 -11.54
CA GLU A 236 23.49 0.93 -10.69
C GLU A 236 22.93 2.36 -10.82
N PHE A 237 23.80 3.37 -10.86
CA PHE A 237 23.41 4.76 -11.11
C PHE A 237 22.77 4.93 -12.50
N SER A 238 23.34 4.35 -13.54
CA SER A 238 22.80 4.37 -14.90
C SER A 238 21.41 3.70 -14.98
N SER A 239 21.23 2.58 -14.28
CA SER A 239 19.93 1.89 -14.17
C SER A 239 18.88 2.75 -13.43
N LYS A 240 19.27 3.37 -12.31
CA LYS A 240 18.41 4.30 -11.56
C LYS A 240 17.99 5.50 -12.40
N ASP A 241 18.88 6.08 -13.20
CA ASP A 241 18.56 7.22 -14.08
C ASP A 241 17.57 6.84 -15.20
N LYS A 242 17.73 5.65 -15.81
CA LYS A 242 16.77 5.11 -16.78
C LYS A 242 15.38 4.94 -16.16
N LYS A 243 15.30 4.39 -14.95
CA LYS A 243 14.04 4.23 -14.20
C LYS A 243 13.41 5.57 -13.85
N LYS A 244 14.21 6.56 -13.45
CA LYS A 244 13.77 7.94 -13.18
C LYS A 244 13.14 8.58 -14.41
N LYS A 245 13.80 8.47 -15.59
CA LYS A 245 13.26 8.98 -16.86
C LYS A 245 11.94 8.31 -17.25
N ALA A 246 11.82 6.99 -17.06
CA ALA A 246 10.58 6.27 -17.34
C ALA A 246 9.42 6.74 -16.42
N LEU A 247 9.67 6.88 -15.12
CA LEU A 247 8.68 7.39 -14.17
C LEU A 247 8.29 8.85 -14.45
N GLN A 248 9.24 9.67 -14.90
CA GLN A 248 8.96 11.06 -15.28
C GLN A 248 8.03 11.13 -16.50
N GLN A 249 8.24 10.28 -17.51
CA GLN A 249 7.33 10.17 -18.67
C GLN A 249 5.94 9.66 -18.27
N GLU A 250 5.86 8.71 -17.34
CA GLU A 250 4.57 8.20 -16.83
C GLU A 250 3.80 9.30 -16.06
N ASN A 251 4.49 10.06 -15.20
CA ASN A 251 3.91 11.20 -14.50
C ASN A 251 3.38 12.27 -15.46
N GLU A 252 4.09 12.57 -16.55
CA GLU A 252 3.60 13.50 -17.56
C GLU A 252 2.34 13.00 -18.28
N LYS A 253 2.26 11.68 -18.56
CA LYS A 253 1.06 11.06 -19.13
C LYS A 253 -0.12 11.15 -18.18
N LEU A 254 0.07 10.82 -16.90
CA LEU A 254 -0.95 10.92 -15.86
C LEU A 254 -1.43 12.37 -15.68
N LYS A 255 -0.51 13.34 -15.67
CA LYS A 255 -0.87 14.77 -15.58
C LYS A 255 -1.74 15.23 -16.75
N LYS A 256 -1.44 14.78 -17.97
CA LYS A 256 -2.28 15.04 -19.16
C LYS A 256 -3.66 14.37 -19.05
N GLN A 257 -3.74 13.18 -18.45
CA GLN A 257 -5.00 12.47 -18.23
C GLN A 257 -5.88 13.17 -17.19
N ILE A 258 -5.30 13.61 -16.08
CA ILE A 258 -5.99 14.41 -15.05
C ILE A 258 -6.56 15.69 -15.67
N GLN A 259 -5.76 16.43 -16.45
CA GLN A 259 -6.22 17.66 -17.10
C GLN A 259 -7.39 17.40 -18.08
N LYS A 260 -7.42 16.25 -18.76
CA LYS A 260 -8.56 15.85 -19.61
C LYS A 260 -9.81 15.55 -18.77
N GLN A 261 -9.66 14.86 -17.64
CA GLN A 261 -10.77 14.57 -16.73
C GLN A 261 -11.33 15.83 -16.09
N GLU A 262 -10.49 16.77 -15.68
CA GLU A 262 -10.92 18.08 -15.14
C GLU A 262 -11.76 18.87 -16.15
N LYS A 263 -11.34 18.90 -17.43
CA LYS A 263 -12.13 19.52 -18.51
C LYS A 263 -13.48 18.86 -18.68
N LEU A 264 -13.54 17.53 -18.65
CA LEU A 264 -14.78 16.78 -18.77
C LEU A 264 -15.71 17.04 -17.57
N GLN A 265 -15.17 17.08 -16.35
CA GLN A 265 -15.93 17.41 -15.15
C GLN A 265 -16.50 18.82 -15.21
N GLU A 266 -15.73 19.80 -15.70
CA GLU A 266 -16.19 21.17 -15.87
C GLU A 266 -17.32 21.27 -16.92
N GLU A 267 -17.20 20.55 -18.04
CA GLU A 267 -18.27 20.45 -19.03
C GLU A 267 -19.55 19.82 -18.46
N LEU A 268 -19.42 18.75 -17.66
CA LEU A 268 -20.55 18.12 -16.98
C LEU A 268 -21.19 19.07 -15.96
N ARG A 269 -20.40 19.80 -15.17
CA ARG A 269 -20.92 20.81 -14.23
C ARG A 269 -21.74 21.88 -14.93
N LYS A 270 -21.29 22.38 -16.08
CA LYS A 270 -22.05 23.35 -16.88
C LYS A 270 -23.38 22.76 -17.38
N LYS A 271 -23.39 21.50 -17.82
CA LYS A 271 -24.63 20.81 -18.21
C LYS A 271 -25.59 20.61 -17.04
N PHE A 272 -25.07 20.26 -15.86
CA PHE A 272 -25.89 20.14 -14.65
C PHE A 272 -26.51 21.48 -14.24
N GLN A 273 -25.75 22.57 -14.26
CA GLN A 273 -26.28 23.90 -13.97
C GLN A 273 -27.37 24.31 -14.97
N ALA A 274 -27.18 24.04 -16.27
CA ALA A 274 -28.20 24.31 -17.28
C ALA A 274 -29.48 23.49 -17.04
N ASN A 275 -29.34 22.20 -16.69
CA ASN A 275 -30.48 21.36 -16.34
C ASN A 275 -31.19 21.83 -15.07
N GLU A 276 -30.46 22.30 -14.06
CA GLU A 276 -31.04 22.84 -12.83
C GLU A 276 -31.89 24.09 -13.09
N ILE A 277 -31.42 24.98 -13.98
CA ILE A 277 -32.19 26.14 -14.44
C ILE A 277 -33.47 25.67 -15.15
N LEU A 278 -33.35 24.71 -16.06
CA LEU A 278 -34.50 24.18 -16.81
C LEU A 278 -35.53 23.52 -15.87
N ILE A 279 -35.09 22.79 -14.85
CA ILE A 279 -35.97 22.18 -13.84
C ILE A 279 -36.71 23.27 -13.06
N LYS A 280 -36.03 24.35 -12.66
CA LYS A 280 -36.69 25.49 -11.99
C LYS A 280 -37.77 26.12 -12.87
N GLU A 281 -37.46 26.39 -14.15
CA GLU A 281 -38.44 26.93 -15.10
C GLU A 281 -39.66 26.00 -15.29
N LYS A 282 -39.43 24.69 -15.36
CA LYS A 282 -40.52 23.70 -15.47
C LYS A 282 -41.37 23.64 -14.21
N ASN A 283 -40.75 23.69 -13.03
CA ASN A 283 -41.46 23.72 -11.75
C ASN A 283 -42.31 24.99 -11.60
N ASP A 284 -41.78 26.15 -11.97
CA ASP A 284 -42.54 27.40 -11.97
C ASP A 284 -43.76 27.31 -12.88
N LYS A 285 -43.61 26.67 -14.05
CA LYS A 285 -44.74 26.44 -14.98
C LYS A 285 -45.75 25.44 -14.43
N ILE A 286 -45.32 24.38 -13.75
CA ILE A 286 -46.22 23.46 -13.04
C ILE A 286 -47.02 24.22 -11.99
N SER A 287 -46.38 25.05 -11.17
CA SER A 287 -47.08 25.87 -10.16
C SER A 287 -48.09 26.85 -10.77
N GLN A 288 -47.80 27.40 -11.95
CA GLN A 288 -48.78 28.23 -12.69
C GLN A 288 -49.99 27.40 -13.12
N LEU A 289 -49.77 26.24 -13.74
CA LEU A 289 -50.83 25.34 -14.20
C LEU A 289 -51.69 24.82 -13.03
N GLU A 290 -51.08 24.48 -11.89
CA GLU A 290 -51.82 24.08 -10.69
C GLU A 290 -52.76 25.18 -10.19
N ASN A 291 -52.34 26.45 -10.27
CA ASN A 291 -53.19 27.58 -9.90
C ASN A 291 -54.32 27.80 -10.92
N GLU A 292 -54.05 27.62 -12.22
CA GLU A 292 -55.08 27.65 -13.27
C GLU A 292 -56.13 26.55 -13.06
N ILE A 293 -55.70 25.32 -12.77
CA ILE A 293 -56.57 24.19 -12.45
C ILE A 293 -57.43 24.48 -11.22
N LYS A 294 -56.84 25.01 -10.13
CA LYS A 294 -57.60 25.42 -8.93
C LYS A 294 -58.66 26.46 -9.25
N ASN A 295 -58.33 27.45 -10.08
CA ASN A 295 -59.28 28.47 -10.50
C ASN A 295 -60.41 27.88 -11.37
N ALA A 296 -60.10 26.94 -12.27
CA ALA A 296 -61.09 26.24 -13.08
C ALA A 296 -62.05 25.40 -12.23
N TYR A 297 -61.55 24.69 -11.20
CA TYR A 297 -62.38 23.96 -10.25
C TYR A 297 -63.33 24.88 -9.49
N ARG A 298 -62.85 26.03 -9.00
CA ARG A 298 -63.70 27.02 -8.32
C ARG A 298 -64.81 27.55 -9.25
N CYS A 299 -64.49 27.85 -10.50
CA CYS A 299 -65.46 28.26 -11.51
C CYS A 299 -66.50 27.16 -11.79
N SER A 300 -66.07 25.91 -11.91
CA SER A 300 -66.96 24.76 -12.10
C SER A 300 -67.93 24.59 -10.92
N GLU A 301 -67.44 24.74 -9.68
CA GLU A 301 -68.26 24.65 -8.47
C GLU A 301 -69.31 25.78 -8.41
N GLU A 302 -68.93 27.01 -8.77
CA GLU A 302 -69.87 28.13 -8.91
C GLU A 302 -70.97 27.83 -9.94
N LYS A 303 -70.61 27.25 -11.09
CA LYS A 303 -71.58 26.84 -12.12
C LYS A 303 -72.49 25.69 -11.68
N GLU A 304 -71.97 24.71 -10.94
CA GLU A 304 -72.79 23.65 -10.37
C GLU A 304 -73.80 24.22 -9.35
N ASN A 305 -73.38 25.18 -8.54
CA ASN A 305 -74.24 25.86 -7.58
C ASN A 305 -75.32 26.71 -8.27
N GLU A 306 -74.99 27.43 -9.35
CA GLU A 306 -75.96 28.11 -10.20
C GLU A 306 -76.99 27.12 -10.80
N LEU A 307 -76.52 25.98 -11.31
CA LEU A 307 -77.38 24.95 -11.87
C LEU A 307 -78.34 24.36 -10.82
N LYS A 308 -77.87 24.12 -9.59
CA LYS A 308 -78.72 23.67 -8.47
C LYS A 308 -79.82 24.68 -8.16
N ARG A 309 -79.51 25.98 -8.14
CA ARG A 309 -80.51 27.05 -7.96
C ARG A 309 -81.54 27.06 -9.08
N ALA A 310 -81.09 26.96 -10.33
CA ALA A 310 -81.98 26.91 -11.49
C ALA A 310 -82.92 25.68 -11.44
N LYS A 311 -82.41 24.49 -11.07
CA LYS A 311 -83.22 23.28 -10.89
C LYS A 311 -84.29 23.46 -9.81
N MET A 312 -83.93 24.00 -8.64
CA MET A 312 -84.90 24.29 -7.57
C MET A 312 -86.01 25.26 -8.04
N GLN A 313 -85.65 26.25 -8.86
CA GLN A 313 -86.62 27.19 -9.42
C GLN A 313 -87.57 26.53 -10.43
N ILE A 314 -87.04 25.65 -11.29
CA ILE A 314 -87.85 24.85 -12.24
C ILE A 314 -88.83 23.95 -11.47
N GLU A 315 -88.38 23.24 -10.43
CA GLU A 315 -89.24 22.39 -9.60
C GLU A 315 -90.35 23.20 -8.91
N HIS A 316 -90.04 24.41 -8.44
CA HIS A 316 -91.05 25.29 -7.85
C HIS A 316 -92.13 25.68 -8.88
N LEU A 317 -91.72 26.07 -10.09
CA LEU A 317 -92.65 26.41 -11.18
C LEU A 317 -93.48 25.19 -11.61
N GLN A 318 -92.89 23.99 -11.65
CA GLN A 318 -93.62 22.76 -11.95
C GLN A 318 -94.73 22.49 -10.93
N ARG A 319 -94.46 22.65 -9.63
CA ARG A 319 -95.49 22.52 -8.58
C ARG A 319 -96.61 23.55 -8.73
N GLN A 320 -96.29 24.79 -9.10
CA GLN A 320 -97.31 25.81 -9.36
C GLN A 320 -98.20 25.44 -10.55
N ILE A 321 -97.62 24.92 -11.63
CA ILE A 321 -98.38 24.44 -12.80
C ILE A 321 -99.28 23.26 -12.41
N GLU A 322 -98.78 22.29 -11.64
CA GLU A 322 -99.56 21.15 -11.16
C GLU A 322 -100.75 21.60 -10.30
N GLU A 323 -100.55 22.57 -9.42
CA GLU A 323 -101.59 23.12 -8.54
C GLU A 323 -102.67 23.87 -9.34
N ILE A 324 -102.28 24.70 -10.31
CA ILE A 324 -103.21 25.37 -11.22
C ILE A 324 -104.00 24.33 -12.04
N THR A 325 -103.32 23.30 -12.55
CA THR A 325 -103.95 22.24 -13.35
C THR A 325 -104.98 21.45 -12.53
N LYS A 326 -104.65 21.16 -11.26
CA LYS A 326 -105.55 20.49 -10.32
C LYS A 326 -106.79 21.34 -9.99
N ASN A 327 -106.61 22.63 -9.77
CA ASN A 327 -107.72 23.55 -9.49
C ASN A 327 -108.65 23.69 -10.71
N HIS A 328 -108.09 23.84 -11.92
CA HIS A 328 -108.89 23.88 -13.14
C HIS A 328 -109.64 22.56 -13.41
N LEU A 329 -109.05 21.40 -13.07
CA LEU A 329 -109.74 20.11 -13.16
C LEU A 329 -110.93 20.02 -12.20
N ALA A 330 -110.78 20.52 -10.97
CA ALA A 330 -111.87 20.56 -9.99
C ALA A 330 -113.01 21.48 -10.45
N ASP A 331 -112.70 22.64 -11.04
CA ASP A 331 -113.69 23.56 -11.60
C ASP A 331 -114.45 22.95 -12.80
N LEU A 332 -113.74 22.19 -13.65
CA LEU A 332 -114.33 21.44 -14.75
C LEU A 332 -115.25 20.31 -14.27
N GLU A 333 -114.91 19.63 -13.17
CA GLU A 333 -115.78 18.62 -12.56
C GLU A 333 -117.01 19.23 -11.88
N ALA A 334 -116.87 20.38 -11.22
CA ALA A 334 -117.99 21.11 -10.62
C ALA A 334 -118.99 21.61 -11.68
N THR A 335 -118.48 22.14 -12.81
CA THR A 335 -119.33 22.57 -13.93
C THR A 335 -120.00 21.40 -14.64
N LYS A 336 -119.30 20.27 -14.82
CA LYS A 336 -119.91 19.02 -15.34
C LYS A 336 -121.06 18.54 -14.44
N LYS A 337 -120.87 18.54 -13.12
CA LYS A 337 -121.90 18.16 -12.15
C LYS A 337 -123.13 19.08 -12.20
N HIS A 338 -122.93 20.39 -12.37
CA HIS A 338 -124.01 21.36 -12.57
C HIS A 338 -124.85 21.07 -13.84
N PHE A 339 -124.23 20.58 -14.92
CA PHE A 339 -124.96 20.17 -16.12
C PHE A 339 -125.72 18.85 -15.93
N GLU A 340 -125.17 17.91 -15.17
CA GLU A 340 -125.83 16.64 -14.84
C GLU A 340 -127.04 16.83 -13.89
N ASP A 341 -126.99 17.81 -12.98
CA ASP A 341 -128.10 18.14 -12.09
C ASP A 341 -129.25 18.86 -12.84
N ARG A 342 -128.94 19.72 -13.83
CA ARG A 342 -129.94 20.32 -14.74
C ARG A 342 -130.64 19.30 -15.65
N LEU A 343 -129.99 18.18 -15.96
CA LEU A 343 -130.58 17.09 -16.75
C LEU A 343 -131.56 16.23 -15.93
N LYS A 344 -131.46 16.24 -14.59
CA LYS A 344 -132.37 15.50 -13.70
C LYS A 344 -133.64 16.28 -13.31
N GLU A 345 -133.66 17.60 -13.49
CA GLU A 345 -134.85 18.45 -13.25
C GLU A 345 -135.84 18.49 -14.44
N SER A 346 -135.52 17.89 -15.59
CA SER A 346 -136.35 17.90 -16.81
C SER A 346 -137.24 16.65 -17.00
N PHE A 347 -137.52 15.89 -15.94
CA PHE A 347 -138.28 14.64 -16.03
C PHE A 347 -139.36 14.59 -14.95
N ASN A 348 -140.49 15.31 -15.15
CA ASN A 348 -141.85 14.98 -14.66
C ASN A 348 -142.86 16.12 -14.91
N PHE A 349 -143.66 16.02 -15.99
CA PHE A 349 -145.12 16.25 -16.08
C PHE A 349 -145.54 16.02 -17.55
N LYS A 350 -145.98 14.82 -17.92
CA LYS A 350 -147.35 14.27 -17.82
C LYS A 350 -148.30 14.84 -18.89
N ASN A 351 -148.40 14.09 -19.98
CA ASN A 351 -149.66 13.52 -20.48
C ASN A 351 -150.88 14.43 -20.33
N ASP A 352 -151.22 15.14 -21.40
CA ASP A 352 -152.57 15.04 -21.98
C ASP A 352 -152.58 15.52 -23.43
N LEU A 353 -152.90 14.55 -24.29
CA LEU A 353 -153.80 14.65 -25.43
C LEU A 353 -153.38 15.51 -26.62
N ASP A 354 -152.95 14.82 -27.68
CA ASP A 354 -153.84 14.47 -28.81
C ASP A 354 -154.82 15.54 -29.31
N LYS A 355 -154.40 16.80 -29.27
CA LYS A 355 -155.02 17.89 -30.01
C LYS A 355 -153.94 18.76 -30.58
N MET A 356 -153.31 18.26 -31.63
CA MET A 356 -153.18 19.00 -32.89
C MET A 356 -152.25 18.19 -33.80
N ARG A 357 -152.84 17.07 -34.26
CA ARG A 357 -152.39 16.21 -35.36
C ARG A 357 -152.43 16.94 -36.73
N ILE A 358 -152.11 18.22 -36.72
CA ILE A 358 -152.05 19.19 -37.83
C ILE A 358 -151.13 20.30 -37.27
N ALA A 359 -149.84 20.40 -37.54
CA ALA A 359 -149.10 20.19 -38.77
C ALA A 359 -147.62 19.93 -38.38
N TYR A 360 -147.15 18.68 -38.28
CA TYR A 360 -146.56 17.86 -39.36
C TYR A 360 -145.55 18.56 -40.31
N ASP A 361 -145.64 19.88 -40.55
CA ASP A 361 -144.74 20.58 -41.48
C ASP A 361 -143.55 21.29 -40.81
N LYS A 362 -143.47 21.29 -39.47
CA LYS A 362 -142.32 21.86 -38.71
C LYS A 362 -141.21 20.85 -38.37
N VAL A 363 -141.46 19.55 -38.51
CA VAL A 363 -140.51 18.47 -38.15
C VAL A 363 -139.46 18.23 -39.25
N LYS A 364 -139.66 18.79 -40.45
CA LYS A 364 -138.70 18.68 -41.56
C LYS A 364 -137.44 19.54 -41.36
N GLU A 365 -137.49 20.54 -40.49
CA GLU A 365 -136.40 21.50 -40.27
C GLU A 365 -135.51 21.14 -39.06
N GLU A 366 -136.04 20.40 -38.08
CA GLU A 366 -135.28 19.96 -36.89
C GLU A 366 -134.39 18.73 -37.15
N LYS A 367 -134.70 17.92 -38.17
CA LYS A 367 -133.82 16.81 -38.60
C LYS A 367 -132.49 17.30 -39.16
N ALA A 368 -132.49 18.44 -39.87
CA ALA A 368 -131.28 19.01 -40.48
C ALA A 368 -130.30 19.61 -39.45
N GLN A 369 -130.80 20.14 -38.33
CA GLN A 369 -129.95 20.73 -37.29
C GLN A 369 -129.32 19.68 -36.34
N LEU A 370 -129.95 18.51 -36.20
CA LEU A 370 -129.41 17.39 -35.41
C LEU A 370 -128.34 16.59 -36.18
N GLU A 371 -128.47 16.44 -37.50
CA GLU A 371 -127.41 15.85 -38.35
C GLU A 371 -126.14 16.72 -38.39
N GLN A 372 -126.28 18.06 -38.34
CA GLN A 372 -125.14 18.98 -38.29
C GLN A 372 -124.39 18.93 -36.95
N LYS A 373 -125.09 18.78 -35.81
CA LYS A 373 -124.46 18.65 -34.48
C LYS A 373 -123.78 17.29 -34.28
N LEU A 374 -124.34 16.21 -34.84
CA LEU A 374 -123.72 14.87 -34.81
C LEU A 374 -122.40 14.85 -35.62
N GLN A 375 -122.35 15.55 -36.76
CA GLN A 375 -121.14 15.70 -37.58
C GLN A 375 -120.04 16.50 -36.87
N THR A 376 -120.38 17.59 -36.17
CA THR A 376 -119.39 18.38 -35.42
C THR A 376 -118.81 17.64 -34.22
N PHE A 377 -119.61 16.80 -33.55
CA PHE A 377 -119.13 16.01 -32.41
C PHE A 377 -118.25 14.83 -32.85
N GLN A 378 -118.61 14.16 -33.97
CA GLN A 378 -117.75 13.14 -34.57
C GLN A 378 -116.40 13.71 -35.03
N LYS A 379 -116.39 14.93 -35.61
CA LYS A 379 -115.15 15.61 -36.02
C LYS A 379 -114.25 15.94 -34.83
N GLN A 380 -114.81 16.47 -33.73
CA GLN A 380 -114.04 16.79 -32.52
C GLN A 380 -113.51 15.54 -31.80
N SER A 381 -114.25 14.44 -31.83
CA SER A 381 -113.78 13.17 -31.26
C SER A 381 -112.68 12.53 -32.11
N GLN A 382 -112.77 12.61 -33.44
CA GLN A 382 -111.71 12.16 -34.33
C GLN A 382 -110.43 12.99 -34.20
N GLU A 383 -110.54 14.32 -34.06
CA GLU A 383 -109.38 15.19 -33.85
C GLU A 383 -108.67 14.92 -32.50
N LYS A 384 -109.40 14.58 -31.44
CA LYS A 384 -108.79 14.17 -30.15
C LYS A 384 -108.11 12.81 -30.22
N ILE A 385 -108.70 11.85 -30.95
CA ILE A 385 -108.08 10.53 -31.17
C ILE A 385 -106.80 10.69 -32.01
N GLN A 386 -106.82 11.53 -33.06
CA GLN A 386 -105.63 11.81 -33.87
C GLN A 386 -104.50 12.46 -33.05
N LYS A 387 -104.81 13.42 -32.18
CA LYS A 387 -103.79 14.04 -31.30
C LYS A 387 -103.20 13.05 -30.30
N LEU A 388 -104.02 12.18 -29.72
CA LEU A 388 -103.54 11.14 -28.81
C LEU A 388 -102.71 10.07 -29.54
N ASP A 389 -103.07 9.71 -30.79
CA ASP A 389 -102.26 8.81 -31.61
C ASP A 389 -100.92 9.44 -32.01
N GLU A 390 -100.88 10.74 -32.31
CA GLU A 390 -99.63 11.49 -32.56
C GLU A 390 -98.73 11.53 -31.31
N GLU A 391 -99.30 11.79 -30.12
CA GLU A 391 -98.56 11.76 -28.85
C GLU A 391 -98.04 10.36 -28.53
N LEU A 392 -98.85 9.31 -28.72
CA LEU A 392 -98.42 7.91 -28.56
C LEU A 392 -97.31 7.53 -29.55
N GLN A 393 -97.40 8.02 -30.79
CA GLN A 393 -96.39 7.76 -31.81
C GLN A 393 -95.07 8.48 -31.49
N ASN A 394 -95.14 9.70 -30.96
CA ASN A 394 -93.97 10.44 -30.48
C ASN A 394 -93.30 9.73 -29.30
N VAL A 395 -94.08 9.26 -28.31
CA VAL A 395 -93.53 8.50 -27.17
C VAL A 395 -92.90 7.18 -27.60
N ARG A 396 -93.52 6.46 -28.56
CA ARG A 396 -92.93 5.23 -29.13
C ARG A 396 -91.61 5.51 -29.84
N SER A 397 -91.55 6.58 -30.64
CA SER A 397 -90.32 6.97 -31.34
C SER A 397 -89.20 7.35 -30.37
N ALA A 398 -89.51 8.08 -29.29
CA ALA A 398 -88.54 8.43 -28.25
C ALA A 398 -88.06 7.20 -27.46
N PHE A 399 -88.95 6.25 -27.17
CA PHE A 399 -88.58 5.00 -26.50
C PHE A 399 -87.69 4.11 -27.39
N ASP A 400 -88.00 3.99 -28.67
CA ASP A 400 -87.18 3.23 -29.62
C ASP A 400 -85.81 3.88 -29.83
N GLU A 401 -85.72 5.21 -29.78
CA GLU A 401 -84.46 5.95 -29.86
C GLU A 401 -83.60 5.75 -28.61
N GLU A 402 -84.20 5.80 -27.42
CA GLU A 402 -83.49 5.56 -26.16
C GLU A 402 -83.06 4.08 -26.00
N ARG A 403 -83.91 3.15 -26.44
CA ARG A 403 -83.54 1.73 -26.54
C ARG A 403 -82.35 1.53 -27.49
N ARG A 404 -82.31 2.22 -28.63
CA ARG A 404 -81.18 2.15 -29.56
C ARG A 404 -79.90 2.72 -28.94
N ARG A 405 -79.98 3.81 -28.16
CA ARG A 405 -78.84 4.35 -27.40
C ARG A 405 -78.29 3.37 -26.37
N LEU A 406 -79.16 2.75 -25.57
CA LEU A 406 -78.76 1.74 -24.58
C LEU A 406 -78.12 0.50 -25.24
N GLU A 407 -78.66 0.04 -26.36
CA GLU A 407 -78.07 -1.08 -27.11
C GLU A 407 -76.66 -0.73 -27.64
N GLU A 408 -76.44 0.52 -28.07
CA GLU A 408 -75.11 1.01 -28.48
C GLU A 408 -74.14 1.13 -27.30
N GLU A 409 -74.58 1.62 -26.14
CA GLU A 409 -73.76 1.67 -24.92
C GLU A 409 -73.34 0.29 -24.44
N ILE A 410 -74.26 -0.69 -24.44
CA ILE A 410 -73.95 -2.09 -24.10
C ILE A 410 -72.90 -2.66 -25.07
N LYS A 411 -72.99 -2.32 -26.36
CA LYS A 411 -72.02 -2.77 -27.37
C LYS A 411 -70.65 -2.11 -27.17
N LYS A 412 -70.59 -0.83 -26.81
CA LYS A 412 -69.36 -0.12 -26.42
C LYS A 412 -68.72 -0.70 -25.16
N ALA A 413 -69.52 -1.02 -24.15
CA ALA A 413 -69.02 -1.64 -22.92
C ALA A 413 -68.41 -3.03 -23.18
N LYS A 414 -69.05 -3.85 -24.03
CA LYS A 414 -68.53 -5.18 -24.40
C LYS A 414 -67.20 -5.12 -25.13
N THR A 415 -67.07 -4.20 -26.09
CA THR A 415 -65.81 -4.04 -26.86
C THR A 415 -64.68 -3.53 -25.98
N LYS A 416 -64.94 -2.53 -25.13
CA LYS A 416 -63.96 -2.05 -24.14
C LYS A 416 -63.52 -3.15 -23.17
N ASN A 417 -64.45 -4.00 -22.73
CA ASN A 417 -64.11 -5.13 -21.86
C ASN A 417 -63.21 -6.16 -22.57
N THR A 418 -63.45 -6.46 -23.85
CA THR A 418 -62.58 -7.37 -24.61
C THR A 418 -61.17 -6.82 -24.83
N GLU A 419 -61.03 -5.51 -25.00
CA GLU A 419 -59.72 -4.85 -25.14
C GLU A 419 -58.94 -4.84 -23.82
N LEU A 420 -59.63 -4.57 -22.70
CA LEU A 420 -59.05 -4.68 -21.37
C LEU A 420 -58.59 -6.11 -21.07
N GLU A 421 -59.38 -7.12 -21.43
CA GLU A 421 -58.98 -8.52 -21.28
C GLU A 421 -57.73 -8.86 -22.10
N LYS A 422 -57.61 -8.32 -23.32
CA LYS A 422 -56.43 -8.51 -24.17
C LYS A 422 -55.20 -7.84 -23.57
N SER A 423 -55.33 -6.58 -23.15
CA SER A 423 -54.24 -5.82 -22.52
C SER A 423 -53.79 -6.48 -21.20
N ASN A 424 -54.73 -6.95 -20.36
CA ASN A 424 -54.40 -7.72 -19.15
C ASN A 424 -53.63 -9.01 -19.44
N ARG A 425 -53.97 -9.73 -20.52
CA ARG A 425 -53.19 -10.92 -20.94
C ARG A 425 -51.79 -10.54 -21.39
N GLU A 426 -51.63 -9.44 -22.10
CA GLU A 426 -50.33 -8.93 -22.54
C GLU A 426 -49.45 -8.53 -21.34
N TYR A 427 -50.02 -7.78 -20.37
CA TYR A 427 -49.32 -7.45 -19.13
C TYR A 427 -48.94 -8.70 -18.33
N SER A 428 -49.87 -9.65 -18.15
CA SER A 428 -49.60 -10.91 -17.44
C SER A 428 -48.46 -11.70 -18.10
N ASN A 429 -48.44 -11.78 -19.43
CA ASN A 429 -47.36 -12.43 -20.17
C ASN A 429 -46.02 -11.68 -20.04
N ALA A 430 -46.04 -10.35 -20.04
CA ALA A 430 -44.84 -9.53 -19.84
C ALA A 430 -44.27 -9.71 -18.42
N TYR A 431 -45.11 -9.73 -17.39
CA TYR A 431 -44.71 -10.03 -16.01
C TYR A 431 -44.11 -11.43 -15.89
N ALA A 432 -44.75 -12.45 -16.45
CA ALA A 432 -44.23 -13.82 -16.42
C ALA A 432 -42.87 -13.96 -17.14
N LYS A 433 -42.64 -13.18 -18.21
CA LYS A 433 -41.35 -13.13 -18.90
C LYS A 433 -40.29 -12.44 -18.05
N MET A 434 -40.61 -11.30 -17.46
CA MET A 434 -39.71 -10.56 -16.57
C MET A 434 -39.33 -11.37 -15.34
N GLU A 435 -40.27 -12.09 -14.72
CA GLU A 435 -40.00 -13.00 -13.59
C GLU A 435 -39.00 -14.10 -13.97
N LYS A 436 -39.13 -14.69 -15.17
CA LYS A 436 -38.17 -15.69 -15.66
C LYS A 436 -36.78 -15.09 -15.86
N GLU A 437 -36.69 -13.90 -16.44
CA GLU A 437 -35.41 -13.21 -16.65
C GLU A 437 -34.73 -12.85 -15.32
N ILE A 438 -35.49 -12.35 -14.34
CA ILE A 438 -34.99 -12.08 -12.98
C ILE A 438 -34.52 -13.37 -12.30
N ALA A 439 -35.30 -14.45 -12.38
CA ALA A 439 -34.93 -15.73 -11.80
C ALA A 439 -33.65 -16.30 -12.42
N GLU A 440 -33.47 -16.17 -13.74
CA GLU A 440 -32.27 -16.63 -14.43
C GLU A 440 -31.04 -15.76 -14.10
N ALA A 441 -31.22 -14.44 -14.01
CA ALA A 441 -30.15 -13.53 -13.57
C ALA A 441 -29.70 -13.84 -12.14
N LEU A 442 -30.64 -14.01 -11.20
CA LEU A 442 -30.36 -14.41 -9.83
C LEU A 442 -29.66 -15.78 -9.74
N ARG A 443 -30.00 -16.72 -10.63
CA ARG A 443 -29.33 -18.03 -10.69
C ARG A 443 -27.87 -17.88 -11.12
N LYS A 444 -27.59 -17.13 -12.18
CA LYS A 444 -26.22 -16.86 -12.67
C LYS A 444 -25.40 -16.10 -11.63
N GLU A 445 -25.99 -15.13 -10.95
CA GLU A 445 -25.32 -14.38 -9.91
C GLU A 445 -25.01 -15.24 -8.68
N LYS A 446 -25.90 -16.16 -8.29
CA LYS A 446 -25.61 -17.15 -7.25
C LYS A 446 -24.48 -18.09 -7.64
N GLU A 447 -24.49 -18.63 -8.86
CA GLU A 447 -23.41 -19.49 -9.37
C GLU A 447 -22.05 -18.76 -9.39
N ASN A 448 -22.02 -17.49 -9.82
CA ASN A 448 -20.81 -16.67 -9.80
C ASN A 448 -20.32 -16.37 -8.39
N ASN A 449 -21.22 -16.01 -7.47
CA ASN A 449 -20.88 -15.81 -6.06
C ASN A 449 -20.35 -17.08 -5.41
N GLU A 450 -20.89 -18.25 -5.75
CA GLU A 450 -20.42 -19.53 -5.22
C GLU A 450 -19.02 -19.89 -5.76
N LYS A 451 -18.74 -19.62 -7.04
CA LYS A 451 -17.39 -19.75 -7.60
C LYS A 451 -16.39 -18.83 -6.91
N LEU A 452 -16.74 -17.54 -6.76
CA LEU A 452 -15.88 -16.57 -6.09
C LEU A 452 -15.61 -16.96 -4.63
N ARG A 453 -16.63 -17.48 -3.92
CA ARG A 453 -16.46 -18.00 -2.55
C ARG A 453 -15.51 -19.19 -2.50
N LYS A 454 -15.57 -20.11 -3.46
CA LYS A 454 -14.63 -21.25 -3.54
C LYS A 454 -13.21 -20.78 -3.81
N GLU A 455 -13.02 -19.89 -4.78
CA GLU A 455 -11.71 -19.31 -5.12
C GLU A 455 -11.10 -18.58 -3.91
N LEU A 456 -11.89 -17.74 -3.23
CA LEU A 456 -11.45 -17.03 -2.03
C LEU A 456 -11.10 -17.98 -0.87
N ASN A 457 -11.84 -19.08 -0.74
CA ASN A 457 -11.58 -20.09 0.29
C ASN A 457 -10.29 -20.87 -0.03
N ASP A 458 -10.06 -21.24 -1.29
CA ASP A 458 -8.84 -21.93 -1.73
C ASP A 458 -7.61 -21.02 -1.57
N GLU A 459 -7.73 -19.73 -1.86
CA GLU A 459 -6.67 -18.75 -1.65
C GLU A 459 -6.39 -18.54 -0.16
N ASN A 460 -7.42 -18.46 0.69
CA ASN A 460 -7.25 -18.40 2.14
C ASN A 460 -6.54 -19.65 2.70
N GLU A 461 -6.89 -20.85 2.22
CA GLU A 461 -6.20 -22.07 2.64
C GLU A 461 -4.74 -22.13 2.17
N LYS A 462 -4.43 -21.61 0.97
CA LYS A 462 -3.03 -21.45 0.52
C LYS A 462 -2.26 -20.47 1.40
N LEU A 463 -2.84 -19.32 1.72
CA LEU A 463 -2.20 -18.31 2.58
C LEU A 463 -1.97 -18.85 4.00
N LYS A 464 -2.92 -19.61 4.57
CA LYS A 464 -2.73 -20.28 5.86
C LYS A 464 -1.58 -21.29 5.83
N LYS A 465 -1.43 -22.05 4.74
CA LYS A 465 -0.31 -22.99 4.57
C LYS A 465 1.03 -22.25 4.49
N GLN A 466 1.11 -21.21 3.66
CA GLN A 466 2.31 -20.37 3.56
C GLN A 466 2.67 -19.71 4.90
N LEU A 467 1.67 -19.26 5.65
CA LEU A 467 1.89 -18.70 6.98
C LEU A 467 2.44 -19.76 7.95
N ALA A 468 1.89 -20.97 7.94
CA ALA A 468 2.37 -22.08 8.78
C ALA A 468 3.80 -22.49 8.40
N GLU A 469 4.11 -22.56 7.10
CA GLU A 469 5.46 -22.84 6.59
C GLU A 469 6.47 -21.76 7.04
N ALA A 470 6.10 -20.49 6.95
CA ALA A 470 6.94 -19.38 7.41
C ALA A 470 7.20 -19.43 8.93
N TYR A 471 6.21 -19.85 9.73
CA TYR A 471 6.40 -20.05 11.17
C TYR A 471 7.39 -21.16 11.49
N VAL A 472 7.34 -22.27 10.75
CA VAL A 472 8.30 -23.38 10.90
C VAL A 472 9.71 -22.91 10.52
N GLU A 473 9.86 -22.23 9.39
CA GLU A 473 11.15 -21.69 8.94
C GLU A 473 11.75 -20.70 9.94
N MET A 474 10.92 -19.83 10.53
CA MET A 474 11.34 -18.93 11.60
C MET A 474 11.86 -19.67 12.84
N GLU A 475 11.20 -20.77 13.23
CA GLU A 475 11.62 -21.56 14.39
C GLU A 475 12.92 -22.32 14.12
N ASP A 476 13.09 -22.82 12.90
CA ASP A 476 14.34 -23.45 12.44
C ASP A 476 15.50 -22.43 12.45
N LEU A 477 15.28 -21.22 11.95
CA LEU A 477 16.28 -20.15 11.99
C LEU A 477 16.61 -19.73 13.42
N ARG A 478 15.62 -19.60 14.30
CA ARG A 478 15.85 -19.35 15.74
C ARG A 478 16.69 -20.45 16.38
N SER A 479 16.42 -21.70 16.02
CA SER A 479 17.17 -22.87 16.50
C SER A 479 18.61 -22.89 15.99
N GLN A 480 18.88 -22.37 14.78
CA GLN A 480 20.23 -22.22 14.24
C GLN A 480 21.01 -21.05 14.85
N ILE A 481 20.34 -19.94 15.17
CA ILE A 481 20.99 -18.75 15.75
C ILE A 481 21.34 -18.95 17.23
N ARG A 482 20.49 -19.64 18.00
CA ARG A 482 20.72 -19.88 19.45
C ARG A 482 22.12 -20.46 19.76
N PRO A 483 22.63 -21.51 19.09
CA PRO A 483 23.96 -22.04 19.37
C PRO A 483 25.10 -21.09 18.97
N ILE A 484 24.90 -20.22 17.97
CA ILE A 484 25.88 -19.20 17.59
C ILE A 484 26.02 -18.18 18.72
N GLY A 485 24.88 -17.70 19.25
CA GLY A 485 24.86 -16.77 20.38
C GLY A 485 25.55 -17.34 21.63
N THR A 486 25.26 -18.59 21.99
CA THR A 486 25.89 -19.22 23.17
C THR A 486 27.38 -19.50 22.97
N GLN A 487 27.83 -19.81 21.76
CA GLN A 487 29.26 -19.97 21.47
C GLN A 487 30.01 -18.64 21.52
N LEU A 488 29.42 -17.56 20.99
CA LEU A 488 29.99 -16.22 21.06
C LEU A 488 30.12 -15.75 22.51
N GLU A 489 29.08 -15.91 23.32
CA GLU A 489 29.09 -15.57 24.74
C GLU A 489 30.17 -16.35 25.50
N ARG A 490 30.30 -17.66 25.22
CA ARG A 490 31.36 -18.49 25.81
C ARG A 490 32.77 -18.03 25.42
N ARG A 491 32.99 -17.69 24.15
CA ARG A 491 34.29 -17.18 23.68
C ARG A 491 34.63 -15.82 24.28
N TYR A 492 33.64 -14.94 24.41
CA TYR A 492 33.80 -13.64 25.03
C TYR A 492 34.22 -13.78 26.49
N GLU A 493 33.54 -14.64 27.25
CA GLU A 493 33.87 -14.87 28.66
C GLU A 493 35.25 -15.55 28.82
N GLU A 494 35.63 -16.44 27.92
CA GLU A 494 36.97 -17.05 27.90
C GLU A 494 38.07 -16.00 27.61
N MET A 495 37.86 -15.10 26.66
CA MET A 495 38.81 -14.01 26.38
C MET A 495 38.92 -13.06 27.57
N ARG A 496 37.79 -12.70 28.18
CA ARG A 496 37.75 -11.86 29.38
C ARG A 496 38.53 -12.50 30.53
N TYR A 497 38.34 -13.79 30.77
CA TYR A 497 39.09 -14.54 31.77
C TYR A 497 40.61 -14.54 31.49
N ARG A 498 41.02 -14.82 30.24
CA ARG A 498 42.45 -14.81 29.85
C ARG A 498 43.09 -13.44 29.99
N TRP A 499 42.34 -12.39 29.69
CA TRP A 499 42.76 -11.02 29.89
C TRP A 499 43.01 -10.73 31.37
N ASP A 500 42.05 -11.05 32.24
CA ASP A 500 42.20 -10.88 33.70
C ASP A 500 43.39 -11.67 34.25
N GLU A 501 43.63 -12.88 33.76
CA GLU A 501 44.79 -13.68 34.16
C GLU A 501 46.11 -13.04 33.70
N SER A 502 46.13 -12.45 32.51
CA SER A 502 47.30 -11.75 31.97
C SER A 502 47.58 -10.47 32.75
N LEU A 503 46.54 -9.70 33.10
CA LEU A 503 46.66 -8.52 33.97
C LEU A 503 47.23 -8.88 35.34
N LYS A 504 46.78 -9.99 35.95
CA LYS A 504 47.35 -10.49 37.21
C LYS A 504 48.84 -10.82 37.07
N LYS A 505 49.26 -11.44 35.96
CA LYS A 505 50.68 -11.73 35.68
C LYS A 505 51.50 -10.46 35.52
N ILE A 506 50.99 -9.46 34.79
CA ILE A 506 51.64 -8.15 34.65
C ILE A 506 51.82 -7.52 36.02
N HIS A 507 50.77 -7.48 36.85
CA HIS A 507 50.86 -6.91 38.19
C HIS A 507 51.91 -7.62 39.08
N ASN A 508 52.02 -8.94 38.96
CA ASN A 508 53.07 -9.69 39.65
C ASN A 508 54.47 -9.31 39.15
N PHE A 509 54.66 -9.12 37.84
CA PHE A 509 55.93 -8.66 37.28
C PHE A 509 56.26 -7.23 37.70
N GLU A 510 55.29 -6.33 37.74
CA GLU A 510 55.46 -4.96 38.25
C GLU A 510 55.95 -4.97 39.70
N ASN A 511 55.36 -5.82 40.55
CA ASN A 511 55.79 -5.97 41.94
C ASN A 511 57.22 -6.53 42.04
N LEU A 512 57.57 -7.54 41.24
CA LEU A 512 58.93 -8.08 41.19
C LEU A 512 59.96 -7.03 40.72
N LEU A 513 59.61 -6.25 39.68
CA LEU A 513 60.45 -5.15 39.19
C LEU A 513 60.65 -4.09 40.26
N LYS A 514 59.59 -3.75 41.01
CA LYS A 514 59.69 -2.82 42.13
C LYS A 514 60.69 -3.30 43.18
N THR A 515 60.58 -4.56 43.61
CA THR A 515 61.51 -5.16 44.58
C THR A 515 62.95 -5.24 44.04
N ALA A 516 63.11 -5.57 42.75
CA ALA A 516 64.42 -5.59 42.12
C ALA A 516 65.06 -4.18 42.09
N ASN A 517 64.26 -3.15 41.77
CA ASN A 517 64.72 -1.77 41.79
C ASN A 517 65.10 -1.30 43.20
N GLU A 518 64.28 -1.61 44.20
CA GLU A 518 64.61 -1.34 45.62
C GLU A 518 65.94 -2.01 46.00
N ARG A 519 66.19 -3.24 45.54
CA ARG A 519 67.47 -3.93 45.78
C ARG A 519 68.64 -3.30 45.03
N ILE A 520 68.45 -2.81 43.81
CA ILE A 520 69.47 -2.08 43.07
C ILE A 520 69.84 -0.80 43.82
N GLU A 521 68.87 -0.03 44.28
CA GLU A 521 69.10 1.19 45.09
C GLU A 521 69.90 0.87 46.38
N GLU A 522 69.57 -0.21 47.08
CA GLU A 522 70.34 -0.66 48.24
C GLU A 522 71.79 -1.02 47.89
N LEU A 523 72.02 -1.70 46.78
CA LEU A 523 73.35 -2.09 46.33
C LEU A 523 74.17 -0.88 45.87
N GLU A 524 73.55 0.08 45.19
CA GLU A 524 74.19 1.35 44.83
C GLU A 524 74.59 2.16 46.07
N ALA A 525 73.73 2.20 47.10
CA ALA A 525 74.05 2.84 48.37
C ALA A 525 75.25 2.17 49.06
N LYS A 526 75.29 0.82 49.07
CA LYS A 526 76.45 0.07 49.59
C LYS A 526 77.71 0.29 48.77
N SER A 527 77.60 0.35 47.44
CA SER A 527 78.74 0.64 46.55
C SER A 527 79.35 2.00 46.86
N LYS A 528 78.54 3.04 47.05
CA LYS A 528 79.02 4.38 47.46
C LYS A 528 79.73 4.35 48.82
N SER A 529 79.26 3.53 49.77
CA SER A 529 79.96 3.35 51.06
C SER A 529 81.32 2.67 50.88
N VAL A 530 81.39 1.64 50.02
CA VAL A 530 82.66 0.97 49.69
C VAL A 530 83.64 1.94 49.02
N GLU A 531 83.18 2.78 48.10
CA GLU A 531 84.00 3.84 47.48
C GLU A 531 84.59 4.78 48.54
N SER A 532 83.81 5.16 49.56
CA SER A 532 84.30 5.97 50.69
C SER A 532 85.40 5.26 51.48
N TYR A 533 85.25 3.96 51.77
CA TYR A 533 86.28 3.19 52.48
C TYR A 533 87.54 3.01 51.63
N VAL A 534 87.41 2.83 50.32
CA VAL A 534 88.55 2.76 49.40
C VAL A 534 89.34 4.07 49.44
N GLN A 535 88.66 5.22 49.41
CA GLN A 535 89.31 6.53 49.54
C GLN A 535 90.05 6.68 50.88
N GLU A 536 89.46 6.23 51.98
CA GLU A 536 90.09 6.25 53.30
C GLU A 536 91.34 5.37 53.36
N ILE A 537 91.28 4.16 52.78
CA ILE A 537 92.45 3.28 52.66
C ILE A 537 93.56 3.94 51.83
N GLU A 538 93.20 4.61 50.73
CA GLU A 538 94.16 5.34 49.89
C GLU A 538 94.87 6.46 50.69
N GLN A 539 94.11 7.20 51.50
CA GLN A 539 94.65 8.23 52.39
C GLN A 539 95.59 7.62 53.45
N LEU A 540 95.19 6.51 54.08
CA LEU A 540 96.02 5.80 55.05
C LEU A 540 97.31 5.25 54.44
N LYS A 541 97.25 4.72 53.20
CA LYS A 541 98.45 4.29 52.46
C LYS A 541 99.39 5.45 52.20
N THR A 542 98.85 6.60 51.80
CA THR A 542 99.63 7.82 51.56
C THR A 542 100.31 8.29 52.85
N TYR A 543 99.56 8.33 53.96
CA TYR A 543 100.10 8.69 55.28
C TYR A 543 101.17 7.71 55.77
N ASN A 544 100.96 6.40 55.60
CA ASN A 544 101.98 5.40 55.93
C ASN A 544 103.25 5.59 55.08
N HIS A 545 103.10 5.90 53.79
CA HIS A 545 104.24 6.18 52.94
C HIS A 545 105.03 7.40 53.42
N GLU A 546 104.35 8.49 53.80
CA GLU A 546 104.98 9.67 54.40
C GLU A 546 105.70 9.34 55.72
N LEU A 547 105.10 8.49 56.57
CA LEU A 547 105.76 8.02 57.80
C LEU A 547 107.00 7.17 57.49
N GLU A 548 106.93 6.27 56.51
CA GLU A 548 108.09 5.48 56.05
C GLU A 548 109.22 6.39 55.54
N GLU A 549 108.90 7.42 54.75
CA GLU A 549 109.87 8.43 54.31
C GLU A 549 110.49 9.19 55.48
N GLN A 550 109.68 9.61 56.46
CA GLN A 550 110.17 10.26 57.68
C GLN A 550 111.06 9.33 58.51
N PHE A 551 110.69 8.07 58.67
CA PHE A 551 111.50 7.06 59.35
C PHE A 551 112.82 6.83 58.63
N ASN A 552 112.81 6.72 57.30
CA ASN A 552 114.03 6.58 56.50
C ASN A 552 114.94 7.82 56.63
N ALA A 553 114.38 9.02 56.58
CA ALA A 553 115.14 10.26 56.81
C ALA A 553 115.73 10.32 58.22
N GLN A 554 114.99 9.90 59.24
CA GLN A 554 115.52 9.78 60.61
C GLN A 554 116.63 8.72 60.70
N MET A 555 116.48 7.58 60.04
CA MET A 555 117.51 6.55 59.97
C MET A 555 118.78 7.06 59.29
N ASP A 556 118.66 7.87 58.23
CA ASP A 556 119.78 8.53 57.57
C ASP A 556 120.47 9.56 58.48
N ILE A 557 119.71 10.35 59.23
CA ILE A 557 120.24 11.27 60.25
C ILE A 557 120.99 10.49 61.33
N ILE A 558 120.40 9.40 61.85
CA ILE A 558 121.04 8.53 62.84
C ILE A 558 122.32 7.93 62.27
N ALA A 559 122.31 7.46 61.02
CA ALA A 559 123.50 6.93 60.36
C ALA A 559 124.59 8.00 60.23
N ALA A 560 124.23 9.23 59.85
CA ALA A 560 125.15 10.37 59.78
C ALA A 560 125.71 10.76 61.16
N LEU A 561 124.88 10.76 62.20
CA LEU A 561 125.28 11.01 63.58
C LEU A 561 126.19 9.90 64.12
N LYS A 562 125.87 8.62 63.87
CA LYS A 562 126.75 7.48 64.19
C LYS A 562 128.10 7.63 63.49
N LYS A 563 128.11 7.99 62.20
CA LYS A 563 129.35 8.24 61.45
C LYS A 563 130.16 9.39 62.04
N LYS A 564 129.52 10.49 62.45
CA LYS A 564 130.17 11.60 63.17
C LYS A 564 130.68 11.18 64.56
N PHE A 565 129.94 10.36 65.30
CA PHE A 565 130.35 9.85 66.61
C PHE A 565 131.56 8.92 66.49
N ILE A 566 131.58 8.05 65.47
CA ILE A 566 132.75 7.23 65.14
C ILE A 566 133.94 8.09 64.72
N GLN A 567 133.72 9.20 64.00
CA GLN A 567 134.78 10.15 63.65
C GLN A 567 135.29 10.97 64.86
N MET A 568 134.43 11.32 65.83
CA MET A 568 134.82 12.00 67.07
C MET A 568 135.55 11.07 68.05
N ASN A 569 135.19 9.78 68.09
CA ASN A 569 135.84 8.79 68.96
C ASN A 569 137.01 8.05 68.27
N GLY A 570 137.29 8.35 67.00
CA GLY A 570 138.42 7.79 66.24
C GLY A 570 139.79 8.42 66.53
N ALA A 571 139.88 9.28 67.54
CA ALA A 571 141.14 9.89 68.01
C ALA A 571 141.36 9.68 69.51
N ASN A 572 141.13 8.46 70.03
CA ASN A 572 141.86 7.95 71.19
C ASN A 572 141.61 6.46 71.43
N ASN A 573 142.68 5.69 71.32
CA ASN A 573 142.97 4.39 71.96
C ASN A 573 142.05 3.17 71.74
N ASN A 574 142.65 2.19 71.08
CA ASN A 574 142.99 0.84 71.57
C ASN A 574 141.95 -0.02 72.33
N LYS A 575 141.92 -1.28 71.86
CA LYS A 575 141.76 -2.56 72.56
C LYS A 575 140.36 -3.14 72.81
N ASP A 576 140.21 -4.30 72.17
CA ASP A 576 139.79 -5.61 72.72
C ASP A 576 138.39 -5.83 73.31
N HIS A 577 137.81 -6.90 72.77
CA HIS A 577 137.01 -7.96 73.42
C HIS A 577 135.51 -7.81 73.70
N ASN A 578 134.84 -8.91 73.30
CA ASN A 578 133.79 -9.66 74.01
C ASN A 578 132.29 -9.39 73.72
N SER A 579 131.70 -10.39 73.06
CA SER A 579 130.60 -11.28 73.49
C SER A 579 129.27 -10.74 74.04
N SER A 580 128.22 -11.54 73.73
CA SER A 580 126.87 -11.61 74.32
C SER A 580 125.89 -10.54 73.81
N GLU A 581 124.59 -10.73 73.69
CA GLU A 581 123.64 -11.82 73.96
C GLU A 581 122.26 -11.33 73.45
N SER A 582 121.32 -12.26 73.29
CA SER A 582 119.90 -12.06 73.64
C SER A 582 119.01 -11.14 72.78
N VAL A 583 117.90 -11.67 72.27
CA VAL A 583 116.56 -11.60 72.85
C VAL A 583 115.57 -12.09 71.79
N GLY A 584 114.86 -13.19 72.08
CA GLY A 584 113.67 -13.59 71.34
C GLY A 584 112.41 -12.92 71.87
N TRP A 585 111.37 -12.83 71.04
CA TRP A 585 109.98 -12.70 71.49
C TRP A 585 109.09 -13.64 70.67
N THR A 586 108.50 -14.60 71.38
CA THR A 586 107.33 -15.40 71.02
C THR A 586 106.06 -14.62 71.37
N SER A 587 104.96 -14.90 70.67
CA SER A 587 103.54 -14.88 71.13
C SER A 587 102.69 -15.28 69.90
N ASN A 588 102.22 -16.52 69.73
CA ASN A 588 101.05 -17.16 70.35
C ASN A 588 99.81 -16.25 70.48
N SER A 589 98.78 -16.56 69.67
CA SER A 589 97.37 -16.49 70.08
C SER A 589 96.53 -17.40 69.17
N THR A 590 96.36 -18.64 69.60
CA THR A 590 95.21 -19.50 69.28
C THR A 590 93.95 -18.96 69.97
N VAL A 591 92.76 -19.31 69.47
CA VAL A 591 91.42 -19.49 70.13
C VAL A 591 90.38 -19.27 69.02
N ASN A 592 89.78 -20.35 68.47
CA ASN A 592 88.42 -20.87 68.79
C ASN A 592 87.33 -19.85 68.33
N SER A 593 86.16 -20.19 67.78
CA SER A 593 85.31 -21.36 67.87
C SER A 593 83.92 -20.94 67.37
N LEU A 594 83.22 -21.87 66.73
CA LEU A 594 81.75 -22.09 66.72
C LEU A 594 80.77 -21.17 65.95
N ASP A 595 79.78 -21.91 65.44
CA ASP A 595 78.37 -21.65 65.13
C ASP A 595 78.02 -20.98 63.79
N ASP A 596 77.41 -21.70 62.84
CA ASP A 596 76.01 -22.21 62.81
C ASP A 596 74.99 -21.08 62.97
N GLU A 597 74.52 -20.50 61.84
CA GLU A 597 73.15 -20.01 61.75
C GLU A 597 72.52 -20.40 60.41
N VAL A 598 71.67 -21.42 60.53
CA VAL A 598 70.56 -21.77 59.66
C VAL A 598 69.61 -20.57 59.58
N TYR A 599 69.35 -20.04 58.38
CA TYR A 599 68.23 -19.14 58.14
C TYR A 599 67.07 -19.93 57.53
N SER A 600 66.19 -20.39 58.41
CA SER A 600 64.82 -20.77 58.07
C SER A 600 63.95 -19.51 58.15
N SER A 601 63.23 -19.19 57.08
CA SER A 601 61.96 -18.45 57.20
C SER A 601 60.89 -19.18 56.42
N GLU A 602 59.98 -19.73 57.20
CA GLU A 602 58.68 -20.25 56.80
C GLU A 602 57.87 -19.17 56.07
N GLY A 603 57.02 -19.63 55.14
CA GLY A 603 56.07 -18.83 54.40
C GLY A 603 55.05 -19.73 53.72
N SER A 604 54.24 -20.39 54.54
CA SER A 604 53.17 -21.30 54.16
C SER A 604 52.04 -20.58 53.40
N GLY A 605 51.81 -20.99 52.16
CA GLY A 605 50.68 -20.58 51.34
C GLY A 605 49.92 -21.80 50.82
N SER A 606 49.10 -22.40 51.70
CA SER A 606 48.11 -23.42 51.36
C SER A 606 47.01 -22.80 50.49
N PHE A 607 46.86 -23.24 49.25
CA PHE A 607 45.66 -22.97 48.45
C PHE A 607 44.94 -24.27 48.14
N LYS A 608 43.75 -24.39 48.75
CA LYS A 608 42.78 -25.46 48.58
C LYS A 608 42.20 -25.42 47.17
N GLU A 609 42.38 -26.52 46.45
CA GLU A 609 41.49 -26.92 45.35
C GLU A 609 40.08 -27.14 45.89
N SER A 610 39.17 -26.23 45.56
CA SER A 610 37.74 -26.42 45.76
C SER A 610 37.12 -26.77 44.42
N ARG A 611 36.71 -28.04 44.31
CA ARG A 611 35.60 -28.47 43.46
C ARG A 611 34.45 -27.47 43.57
N ASN A 612 33.90 -27.05 42.43
CA ASN A 612 32.48 -26.74 42.35
C ASN A 612 31.90 -27.33 41.05
N HIS A 613 30.80 -28.04 41.27
CA HIS A 613 29.80 -28.40 40.27
C HIS A 613 29.13 -27.14 39.73
N ALA A 614 29.01 -27.07 38.41
CA ALA A 614 27.79 -26.70 37.67
C ALA A 614 27.92 -27.29 36.25
#